data_AF-A0A382K9H4-F1
#
_entry.id   AF-A0A382K9H4-F1
#
_cell.length_a   1.000
_cell.length_b   1.000
_cell.length_c   1.000
_cell.angle_alpha   90.00
_cell.angle_beta   90.00
_cell.angle_gamma   90.00
#
_symmetry.space_group_name_H-M   'P 1'
#
loop_
_entity.id
_entity.type
_entity.pdbx_description
1 polymer ?
#
loop_
_entity_poly.entity_id
_entity_poly.type
_entity_poly.pdbx_seq_one_letter_code
_entity_poly.pdbx_strand_id
1 'polypeptide(L)'
;MEHLEDEILNGGVAGTRGALNFLQGLRDMLAGNTDSSVNVTVKWDGAPAVFAGYNPENDRFFVGTKGVFAKNAKINYTETDINDNHSGGLASKLKVALNELPKANIKGVLQGDMMYTKEDLQTETIDNEQYITFQPNTIVYAIPVKTRLAAKILSSNMGIVWHTTYSGSTMEDMTASFGVSSGAFRE
;
A
#
# COMPACT_ATOMS: atom_id res chain seq x y z
N MET A 1 8.04 14.73 -3.91
CA MET A 1 9.46 14.54 -3.58
C MET A 1 10.13 14.02 -4.83
N GLU A 2 10.89 14.88 -5.49
CA GLU A 2 11.81 14.46 -6.56
C GLU A 2 12.90 13.58 -5.94
N HIS A 3 13.48 12.69 -6.73
CA HIS A 3 14.46 11.76 -6.23
C HIS A 3 15.72 12.50 -5.74
N LEU A 4 16.49 11.90 -4.83
CA LEU A 4 17.71 12.54 -4.31
C LEU A 4 18.71 12.83 -5.44
N GLU A 5 18.76 11.94 -6.42
CA GLU A 5 19.55 12.08 -7.65
C GLU A 5 19.07 13.22 -8.55
N ASP A 6 17.77 13.53 -8.57
CA ASP A 6 17.22 14.63 -9.37
C ASP A 6 17.69 15.98 -8.83
N GLU A 7 17.80 16.12 -7.51
CA GLU A 7 18.31 17.34 -6.87
C GLU A 7 19.77 17.61 -7.29
N ILE A 8 20.59 16.56 -7.42
CA ILE A 8 21.98 16.65 -7.89
C ILE A 8 22.02 17.01 -9.38
N LEU A 9 21.19 16.39 -10.20
CA LEU A 9 21.15 16.60 -11.65
C LEU A 9 20.58 17.98 -12.03
N ASN A 10 19.56 18.45 -11.31
CA ASN A 10 18.87 19.71 -11.59
C ASN A 10 19.49 20.92 -10.88
N GLY A 11 20.03 20.71 -9.66
CA GLY A 11 20.56 21.78 -8.79
C GLY A 11 22.08 21.92 -8.78
N GLY A 12 22.83 21.04 -9.45
CA GLY A 12 24.29 21.06 -9.50
C GLY A 12 24.92 21.12 -8.11
N VAL A 13 25.87 22.03 -7.87
CA VAL A 13 26.58 22.14 -6.58
C VAL A 13 25.63 22.45 -5.41
N ALA A 14 24.57 23.23 -5.64
CA ALA A 14 23.59 23.57 -4.60
C ALA A 14 22.70 22.36 -4.27
N GLY A 15 22.28 21.63 -5.30
CA GLY A 15 21.51 20.40 -5.14
C GLY A 15 22.29 19.26 -4.48
N THR A 16 23.58 19.11 -4.80
CA THR A 16 24.48 18.17 -4.10
C THR A 16 24.63 18.52 -2.62
N ARG A 17 24.65 19.80 -2.25
CA ARG A 17 24.64 20.22 -0.84
C ARG A 17 23.30 19.91 -0.17
N GLY A 18 22.18 20.08 -0.88
CA GLY A 18 20.85 19.69 -0.41
C GLY A 18 20.76 18.19 -0.13
N ALA A 19 21.19 17.36 -1.08
CA ALA A 19 21.24 15.91 -0.93
C ALA A 19 22.16 15.45 0.21
N LEU A 20 23.35 16.08 0.34
CA LEU A 20 24.29 15.78 1.43
C LEU A 20 23.70 16.12 2.79
N ASN A 21 23.06 17.30 2.93
CA ASN A 21 22.41 17.71 4.16
C ASN A 21 21.21 16.81 4.51
N PHE A 22 20.47 16.32 3.51
CA PHE A 22 19.40 15.36 3.72
C PHE A 22 19.92 14.01 4.24
N LEU A 23 21.00 13.48 3.65
CA LEU A 23 21.65 12.24 4.09
C LEU A 23 22.28 12.38 5.48
N GLN A 24 22.89 13.53 5.79
CA GLN A 24 23.40 13.83 7.13
C GLN A 24 22.27 13.95 8.14
N GLY A 25 21.16 14.61 7.78
CA GLY A 25 19.95 14.69 8.61
C GLY A 25 19.33 13.32 8.86
N LEU A 26 19.29 12.44 7.87
CA LEU A 26 18.87 11.04 8.01
C LEU A 26 19.79 10.29 8.98
N ARG A 27 21.12 10.40 8.82
CA ARG A 27 22.10 9.78 9.73
C ARG A 27 21.91 10.26 11.17
N ASP A 28 21.79 11.57 11.36
CA ASP A 28 21.69 12.17 12.70
C ASP A 28 20.34 11.86 13.36
N MET A 29 19.27 11.72 12.55
CA MET A 29 17.96 11.23 13.00
C MET A 29 18.03 9.76 13.43
N LEU A 30 18.66 8.87 12.64
CA LEU A 30 18.86 7.47 13.02
C LEU A 30 19.79 7.30 14.22
N ALA A 31 20.72 8.23 14.43
CA ALA A 31 21.59 8.30 15.60
C ALA A 31 20.90 8.91 16.85
N GLY A 32 19.63 9.34 16.73
CA GLY A 32 18.80 9.78 17.84
C GLY A 32 19.02 11.23 18.32
N ASN A 33 19.61 12.11 17.50
CA ASN A 33 20.06 13.45 17.91
C ASN A 33 19.37 14.64 17.21
N THR A 34 18.09 14.54 16.79
CA THR A 34 17.43 15.64 16.05
C THR A 34 16.12 16.13 16.66
N ASP A 35 16.04 17.45 16.92
CA ASP A 35 14.86 18.19 17.40
C ASP A 35 13.80 18.51 16.31
N SER A 36 14.03 18.10 15.05
CA SER A 36 13.11 18.39 13.93
C SER A 36 12.71 17.12 13.16
N SER A 37 11.41 16.96 12.87
CA SER A 37 10.86 15.81 12.16
C SER A 37 11.30 15.78 10.69
N VAL A 38 12.20 14.85 10.33
CA VAL A 38 12.45 14.52 8.92
C VAL A 38 11.35 13.57 8.47
N ASN A 39 10.61 13.94 7.44
CA ASN A 39 9.47 13.17 6.95
C ASN A 39 9.96 12.04 6.02
N VAL A 40 10.51 10.97 6.61
CA VAL A 40 10.92 9.76 5.87
C VAL A 40 9.67 8.98 5.48
N THR A 41 9.39 8.87 4.18
CA THR A 41 8.32 8.01 3.67
C THR A 41 8.90 6.66 3.26
N VAL A 42 8.53 5.59 3.96
CA VAL A 42 8.87 4.22 3.57
C VAL A 42 7.90 3.78 2.48
N LYS A 43 8.43 3.41 1.31
CA LYS A 43 7.65 2.74 0.25
C LYS A 43 7.76 1.24 0.47
N TRP A 44 6.63 0.60 0.70
CA TRP A 44 6.56 -0.85 0.77
C TRP A 44 6.53 -1.39 -0.66
N ASP A 45 7.38 -2.37 -0.96
CA ASP A 45 7.35 -3.06 -2.25
C ASP A 45 6.16 -4.02 -2.24
N GLY A 46 4.98 -3.53 -2.59
CA GLY A 46 3.72 -4.28 -2.65
C GLY A 46 3.10 -4.23 -4.05
N ALA A 47 2.32 -5.26 -4.39
CA ALA A 47 1.58 -5.35 -5.63
C ALA A 47 0.47 -6.43 -5.54
N PRO A 48 -0.66 -6.24 -6.25
CA PRO A 48 -1.02 -5.08 -7.06
C PRO A 48 -1.45 -3.87 -6.21
N ALA A 49 -1.50 -2.68 -6.83
CA ALA A 49 -2.15 -1.52 -6.24
C ALA A 49 -3.68 -1.72 -6.20
N VAL A 50 -4.27 -1.53 -5.02
CA VAL A 50 -5.70 -1.75 -4.75
C VAL A 50 -6.34 -0.45 -4.29
N PHE A 51 -7.47 -0.14 -4.89
CA PHE A 51 -8.38 0.92 -4.49
C PHE A 51 -9.60 0.27 -3.84
N ALA A 52 -10.00 0.74 -2.68
CA ALA A 52 -11.18 0.23 -1.99
C ALA A 52 -11.88 1.33 -1.20
N GLY A 53 -13.20 1.25 -1.14
CA GLY A 53 -13.99 2.25 -0.43
C GLY A 53 -15.43 2.29 -0.93
N TYR A 54 -16.12 3.36 -0.55
CA TYR A 54 -17.48 3.63 -1.01
C TYR A 54 -17.45 4.64 -2.13
N ASN A 55 -18.14 4.34 -3.23
CA ASN A 55 -18.29 5.30 -4.32
C ASN A 55 -19.22 6.43 -3.83
N PRO A 56 -18.78 7.71 -3.83
CA PRO A 56 -19.58 8.84 -3.33
C PRO A 56 -20.84 9.13 -4.16
N GLU A 57 -20.93 8.58 -5.38
CA GLU A 57 -22.06 8.81 -6.29
C GLU A 57 -23.22 7.83 -6.05
N ASN A 58 -22.95 6.66 -5.45
CA ASN A 58 -23.96 5.61 -5.29
C ASN A 58 -23.90 4.85 -3.95
N ASP A 59 -22.99 5.21 -3.05
CA ASP A 59 -22.78 4.61 -1.74
C ASP A 59 -22.52 3.09 -1.76
N ARG A 60 -22.09 2.53 -2.91
CA ARG A 60 -21.75 1.12 -3.03
C ARG A 60 -20.26 0.91 -2.75
N PHE A 61 -19.97 -0.12 -1.96
CA PHE A 61 -18.60 -0.56 -1.76
C PHE A 61 -18.03 -1.10 -3.08
N PHE A 62 -16.80 -0.72 -3.39
CA PHE A 62 -16.10 -1.20 -4.57
C PHE A 62 -14.66 -1.57 -4.25
N VAL A 63 -14.09 -2.38 -5.13
CA VAL A 63 -12.65 -2.57 -5.23
C VAL A 63 -12.20 -2.36 -6.67
N GLY A 64 -10.95 -1.95 -6.83
CA GLY A 64 -10.37 -1.82 -8.16
C GLY A 64 -8.87 -1.61 -8.15
N THR A 65 -8.36 -1.35 -9.34
CA THR A 65 -6.96 -1.01 -9.58
C THR A 65 -6.88 0.45 -10.05
N LYS A 66 -5.72 0.91 -10.51
CA LYS A 66 -5.54 2.28 -11.02
C LYS A 66 -6.57 2.69 -12.10
N GLY A 67 -7.19 1.73 -12.79
CA GLY A 67 -8.23 1.95 -13.78
C GLY A 67 -9.56 2.51 -13.25
N VAL A 68 -9.74 2.68 -11.93
CA VAL A 68 -10.98 3.25 -11.35
C VAL A 68 -11.22 4.73 -11.67
N PHE A 69 -10.17 5.47 -12.07
CA PHE A 69 -10.26 6.88 -12.45
C PHE A 69 -10.20 7.11 -13.97
N ALA A 70 -10.24 6.06 -14.78
CA ALA A 70 -10.26 6.19 -16.23
C ALA A 70 -11.67 6.56 -16.73
N LYS A 71 -11.78 7.20 -17.91
CA LYS A 71 -13.08 7.50 -18.54
C LYS A 71 -13.98 6.27 -18.72
N ASN A 72 -13.38 5.09 -18.95
CA ASN A 72 -14.05 3.80 -18.89
C ASN A 72 -13.65 3.10 -17.58
N ALA A 73 -14.16 3.64 -16.47
CA ALA A 73 -13.72 3.26 -15.14
C ALA A 73 -13.98 1.77 -14.88
N LYS A 74 -12.93 1.01 -14.58
CA LYS A 74 -13.03 -0.40 -14.19
C LYS A 74 -13.28 -0.53 -12.70
N ILE A 75 -14.47 -0.07 -12.28
CA ILE A 75 -14.92 -0.16 -10.89
C ILE A 75 -15.64 -1.49 -10.71
N ASN A 76 -15.26 -2.25 -9.68
CA ASN A 76 -15.86 -3.55 -9.42
C ASN A 76 -16.68 -3.51 -8.14
N TYR A 77 -18.00 -3.68 -8.27
CA TYR A 77 -18.93 -3.77 -7.14
C TYR A 77 -19.28 -5.22 -6.79
N THR A 78 -19.09 -6.13 -7.76
CA THR A 78 -19.42 -7.55 -7.66
C THR A 78 -18.29 -8.41 -8.19
N GLU A 79 -18.28 -9.70 -7.83
CA GLU A 79 -17.31 -10.64 -8.41
C GLU A 79 -17.45 -10.79 -9.92
N THR A 80 -18.67 -10.61 -10.47
CA THR A 80 -18.91 -10.59 -11.92
C THR A 80 -18.15 -9.45 -12.58
N ASP A 81 -18.25 -8.23 -12.02
CA ASP A 81 -17.50 -7.08 -12.54
C ASP A 81 -15.99 -7.37 -12.56
N ILE A 82 -15.47 -8.04 -11.51
CA ILE A 82 -14.06 -8.42 -11.44
C ILE A 82 -13.70 -9.39 -12.57
N ASN A 83 -14.52 -10.40 -12.81
CA ASN A 83 -14.26 -11.39 -13.87
C ASN A 83 -14.32 -10.77 -15.28
N ASP A 84 -15.18 -9.77 -15.47
CA ASP A 84 -15.32 -9.07 -16.75
C ASP A 84 -14.14 -8.10 -16.97
N ASN A 85 -13.67 -7.44 -15.91
CA ASN A 85 -12.63 -6.42 -15.99
C ASN A 85 -11.19 -6.96 -15.90
N HIS A 86 -11.00 -8.09 -15.22
CA HIS A 86 -9.71 -8.65 -14.81
C HIS A 86 -9.68 -10.18 -14.92
N SER A 87 -8.49 -10.74 -15.08
CA SER A 87 -8.28 -12.19 -15.14
C SER A 87 -7.02 -12.63 -14.37
N GLY A 88 -6.87 -13.94 -14.17
CA GLY A 88 -5.70 -14.52 -13.50
C GLY A 88 -5.60 -14.18 -12.01
N GLY A 89 -4.37 -14.18 -11.49
CA GLY A 89 -4.11 -13.95 -10.06
C GLY A 89 -4.59 -12.59 -9.55
N LEU A 90 -4.62 -11.57 -10.41
CA LEU A 90 -5.18 -10.26 -10.07
C LEU A 90 -6.68 -10.34 -9.75
N ALA A 91 -7.45 -11.07 -10.55
CA ALA A 91 -8.88 -11.25 -10.31
C ALA A 91 -9.13 -11.98 -8.99
N SER A 92 -8.36 -13.03 -8.69
CA SER A 92 -8.44 -13.74 -7.41
C SER A 92 -8.16 -12.80 -6.23
N LYS A 93 -7.08 -12.02 -6.28
CA LYS A 93 -6.74 -11.05 -5.23
C LYS A 93 -7.82 -9.99 -5.02
N LEU A 94 -8.41 -9.47 -6.09
CA LEU A 94 -9.51 -8.50 -6.01
C LEU A 94 -10.79 -9.12 -5.42
N LYS A 95 -11.08 -10.40 -5.68
CA LYS A 95 -12.23 -11.08 -5.06
C LYS A 95 -12.06 -11.21 -3.55
N VAL A 96 -10.86 -11.58 -3.08
CA VAL A 96 -10.57 -11.59 -1.65
C VAL A 96 -10.74 -10.18 -1.09
N ALA A 97 -10.28 -9.14 -1.80
CA ALA A 97 -10.45 -7.75 -1.36
C ALA A 97 -11.93 -7.35 -1.26
N LEU A 98 -12.74 -7.69 -2.26
CA LEU A 98 -14.17 -7.39 -2.28
C LEU A 98 -14.92 -8.09 -1.13
N ASN A 99 -14.50 -9.30 -0.77
CA ASN A 99 -15.14 -10.08 0.30
C ASN A 99 -14.68 -9.66 1.71
N GLU A 100 -13.44 -9.23 1.88
CA GLU A 100 -12.86 -8.92 3.19
C GLU A 100 -12.92 -7.43 3.57
N LEU A 101 -12.65 -6.51 2.63
CA LEU A 101 -12.53 -5.08 2.93
C LEU A 101 -13.83 -4.36 3.34
N PRO A 102 -15.05 -4.80 2.97
CA PRO A 102 -16.26 -4.23 3.56
C PRO A 102 -16.31 -4.40 5.08
N LYS A 103 -15.73 -5.49 5.61
CA LYS A 103 -15.68 -5.78 7.06
C LYS A 103 -14.73 -4.85 7.81
N ALA A 104 -13.80 -4.22 7.09
CA ALA A 104 -12.85 -3.25 7.62
C ALA A 104 -13.46 -1.85 7.80
N ASN A 105 -14.72 -1.61 7.40
CA ASN A 105 -15.42 -0.34 7.61
C ASN A 105 -14.62 0.89 7.11
N ILE A 106 -14.09 0.79 5.90
CA ILE A 106 -13.27 1.84 5.27
C ILE A 106 -14.06 3.15 5.17
N LYS A 107 -13.41 4.27 5.49
CA LYS A 107 -13.95 5.62 5.35
C LYS A 107 -13.38 6.29 4.10
N GLY A 108 -14.27 6.71 3.21
CA GLY A 108 -13.90 7.28 1.92
C GLY A 108 -13.33 6.23 0.97
N VAL A 109 -12.37 6.63 0.15
CA VAL A 109 -11.64 5.76 -0.77
C VAL A 109 -10.17 5.73 -0.39
N LEU A 110 -9.62 4.55 -0.23
CA LEU A 110 -8.21 4.33 0.08
C LEU A 110 -7.51 3.67 -1.09
N GLN A 111 -6.25 4.02 -1.28
CA GLN A 111 -5.31 3.30 -2.13
C GLN A 111 -4.19 2.73 -1.27
N GLY A 112 -3.88 1.48 -1.53
CA GLY A 112 -2.76 0.79 -0.92
C GLY A 112 -2.16 -0.24 -1.85
N ASP A 113 -1.03 -0.78 -1.42
CA ASP A 113 -0.35 -1.86 -2.11
C ASP A 113 -0.59 -3.18 -1.37
N MET A 114 -1.07 -4.18 -2.09
CA MET A 114 -1.29 -5.51 -1.51
C MET A 114 0.06 -6.19 -1.24
N MET A 115 0.22 -6.70 -0.03
CA MET A 115 1.44 -7.37 0.42
C MET A 115 1.32 -8.88 0.29
N TYR A 116 0.15 -9.43 0.60
CA TYR A 116 -0.13 -10.85 0.48
C TYR A 116 -1.65 -11.10 0.50
N THR A 117 -2.08 -12.18 -0.14
CA THR A 117 -3.26 -12.95 0.30
C THR A 117 -2.79 -14.18 1.05
N LYS A 118 -3.72 -14.85 1.74
CA LYS A 118 -3.39 -16.08 2.50
C LYS A 118 -2.72 -17.16 1.64
N GLU A 119 -3.02 -17.20 0.35
CA GLU A 119 -2.44 -18.14 -0.62
C GLU A 119 -0.99 -17.79 -1.01
N ASP A 120 -0.58 -16.53 -0.84
CA ASP A 120 0.78 -16.06 -1.14
C ASP A 120 1.77 -16.41 0.01
N LEU A 121 1.27 -16.78 1.19
CA LEU A 121 2.11 -17.04 2.36
C LEU A 121 2.80 -18.40 2.26
N GLN A 122 4.13 -18.40 2.41
CA GLN A 122 4.96 -19.60 2.44
C GLN A 122 5.67 -19.72 3.78
N THR A 123 6.16 -20.92 4.10
CA THR A 123 7.00 -21.16 5.27
C THR A 123 8.35 -21.67 4.81
N GLU A 124 9.41 -20.96 5.19
CA GLU A 124 10.79 -21.28 4.83
C GLU A 124 11.66 -21.36 6.08
N THR A 125 12.76 -22.11 5.98
CA THR A 125 13.79 -22.16 7.04
C THR A 125 15.03 -21.45 6.54
N ILE A 126 15.40 -20.35 7.21
CA ILE A 126 16.57 -19.53 6.91
C ILE A 126 17.44 -19.54 8.16
N ASP A 127 18.70 -19.93 8.05
CA ASP A 127 19.65 -19.99 9.18
C ASP A 127 19.15 -20.76 10.42
N ASN A 128 18.48 -21.89 10.19
CA ASN A 128 17.85 -22.75 11.22
C ASN A 128 16.68 -22.12 11.99
N GLU A 129 16.15 -21.00 11.52
CA GLU A 129 14.93 -20.39 12.04
C GLU A 129 13.81 -20.42 11.00
N GLN A 130 12.57 -20.64 11.44
CA GLN A 130 11.40 -20.68 10.56
C GLN A 130 10.83 -19.28 10.36
N TYR A 131 10.56 -18.95 9.10
CA TYR A 131 10.00 -17.70 8.64
C TYR A 131 8.72 -17.93 7.85
N ILE A 132 7.78 -17.00 7.98
CA ILE A 132 6.74 -16.80 6.97
C ILE A 132 7.32 -15.91 5.91
N THR A 133 7.24 -16.32 4.65
CA THR A 133 7.71 -15.55 3.51
C THR A 133 6.57 -15.18 2.57
N PHE A 134 6.67 -14.01 1.95
CA PHE A 134 5.84 -13.61 0.83
C PHE A 134 6.58 -12.58 -0.03
N GLN A 135 6.31 -12.59 -1.33
CA GLN A 135 6.95 -11.69 -2.31
C GLN A 135 5.86 -11.10 -3.20
N PRO A 136 5.31 -9.93 -2.85
CA PRO A 136 4.23 -9.33 -3.64
C PRO A 136 4.73 -8.80 -4.98
N ASN A 137 5.99 -8.36 -5.05
CA ASN A 137 6.62 -7.85 -6.25
C ASN A 137 8.07 -8.35 -6.38
N THR A 138 9.06 -7.58 -5.93
CA THR A 138 10.49 -7.89 -6.13
C THR A 138 11.17 -8.35 -4.84
N ILE A 139 10.83 -7.76 -3.70
CA ILE A 139 11.46 -8.04 -2.41
C ILE A 139 10.71 -9.16 -1.70
N VAL A 140 11.45 -10.15 -1.22
CA VAL A 140 10.93 -11.20 -0.33
C VAL A 140 10.89 -10.65 1.09
N TYR A 141 9.70 -10.63 1.68
CA TYR A 141 9.50 -10.34 3.10
C TYR A 141 9.61 -11.64 3.87
N ALA A 142 10.41 -11.64 4.94
CA ALA A 142 10.57 -12.78 5.82
C ALA A 142 10.28 -12.36 7.27
N ILE A 143 9.30 -13.01 7.91
CA ILE A 143 8.87 -12.71 9.27
C ILE A 143 9.09 -13.96 10.13
N PRO A 144 9.89 -13.92 11.21
CA PRO A 144 10.09 -15.09 12.05
C PRO A 144 8.77 -15.58 12.64
N VAL A 145 8.50 -16.89 12.53
CA VAL A 145 7.21 -17.51 12.92
C VAL A 145 6.87 -17.27 14.39
N LYS A 146 7.89 -17.15 15.26
CA LYS A 146 7.75 -16.97 16.70
C LYS A 146 7.51 -15.50 17.11
N THR A 147 6.87 -14.71 16.26
CA THR A 147 6.56 -13.30 16.53
C THR A 147 5.06 -13.04 16.56
N ARG A 148 4.63 -11.99 17.28
CA ARG A 148 3.22 -11.55 17.28
C ARG A 148 2.75 -11.12 15.88
N LEU A 149 3.65 -10.55 15.08
CA LEU A 149 3.37 -10.17 13.70
C LEU A 149 3.07 -11.40 12.83
N ALA A 150 3.89 -12.45 12.94
CA ALA A 150 3.65 -13.72 12.25
C ALA A 150 2.28 -14.31 12.60
N ALA A 151 1.93 -14.35 13.89
CA ALA A 151 0.62 -14.83 14.34
C ALA A 151 -0.54 -14.02 13.72
N LYS A 152 -0.41 -12.69 13.65
CA LYS A 152 -1.40 -11.81 13.02
C LYS A 152 -1.54 -12.10 11.53
N ILE A 153 -0.41 -12.18 10.81
CA ILE A 153 -0.36 -12.48 9.37
C ILE A 153 -1.03 -13.81 9.07
N LEU A 154 -0.69 -14.88 9.80
CA LEU A 154 -1.27 -16.22 9.60
C LEU A 154 -2.78 -16.29 9.87
N SER A 155 -3.27 -15.47 10.81
CA SER A 155 -4.71 -15.38 11.13
C SER A 155 -5.50 -14.53 10.12
N SER A 156 -4.82 -13.71 9.32
CA SER A 156 -5.45 -12.79 8.37
C SER A 156 -5.69 -13.45 7.00
N ASN A 157 -6.66 -12.93 6.26
CA ASN A 157 -6.94 -13.36 4.89
C ASN A 157 -6.09 -12.61 3.84
N MET A 158 -5.62 -11.42 4.19
CA MET A 158 -4.77 -10.58 3.35
C MET A 158 -4.06 -9.49 4.18
N GLY A 159 -3.03 -8.90 3.60
CA GLY A 159 -2.36 -7.70 4.09
C GLY A 159 -2.27 -6.63 3.00
N ILE A 160 -2.61 -5.39 3.33
CA ILE A 160 -2.50 -4.22 2.46
C ILE A 160 -1.84 -3.09 3.25
N VAL A 161 -0.92 -2.38 2.61
CA VAL A 161 -0.38 -1.13 3.15
C VAL A 161 -1.10 0.03 2.49
N TRP A 162 -1.96 0.71 3.25
CA TRP A 162 -2.66 1.92 2.78
C TRP A 162 -1.75 3.14 2.87
N HIS A 163 -1.66 3.92 1.80
CA HIS A 163 -0.75 5.07 1.73
C HIS A 163 -1.37 6.33 1.10
N THR A 164 -2.55 6.22 0.48
CA THR A 164 -3.26 7.39 -0.07
C THR A 164 -4.74 7.35 0.31
N THR A 165 -5.28 8.50 0.69
CA THR A 165 -6.72 8.72 0.87
C THR A 165 -7.24 9.58 -0.27
N TYR A 166 -8.43 9.28 -0.77
CA TYR A 166 -9.13 10.04 -1.79
C TYR A 166 -10.43 10.61 -1.21
N SER A 167 -10.68 11.88 -1.52
CA SER A 167 -11.90 12.60 -1.12
C SER A 167 -12.45 13.42 -2.27
N GLY A 168 -13.77 13.39 -2.45
CA GLY A 168 -14.46 14.05 -3.54
C GLY A 168 -15.93 13.65 -3.58
N SER A 169 -16.73 14.38 -4.35
CA SER A 169 -18.17 14.09 -4.50
C SER A 169 -18.45 13.13 -5.66
N THR A 170 -17.53 13.01 -6.59
CA THR A 170 -17.57 12.10 -7.75
C THR A 170 -16.26 11.32 -7.79
N MET A 171 -16.24 10.17 -8.47
CA MET A 171 -14.99 9.42 -8.67
C MET A 171 -13.96 10.23 -9.48
N GLU A 172 -14.42 11.01 -10.47
CA GLU A 172 -13.54 11.78 -11.36
C GLU A 172 -12.87 12.98 -10.67
N ASP A 173 -13.57 13.66 -9.75
CA ASP A 173 -13.07 14.87 -9.08
C ASP A 173 -12.34 14.57 -7.76
N MET A 174 -12.06 13.30 -7.45
CA MET A 174 -11.39 12.94 -6.20
C MET A 174 -9.98 13.53 -6.12
N THR A 175 -9.71 14.19 -5.00
CA THR A 175 -8.37 14.68 -4.68
C THR A 175 -7.64 13.67 -3.82
N ALA A 176 -6.41 13.33 -4.22
CA ALA A 176 -5.53 12.45 -3.49
C ALA A 176 -4.80 13.21 -2.37
N SER A 177 -4.75 12.58 -1.19
CA SER A 177 -3.96 13.02 -0.05
C SER A 177 -3.06 11.87 0.41
N PHE A 178 -1.76 12.14 0.55
CA PHE A 178 -0.81 11.14 1.04
C PHE A 178 -0.97 10.94 2.55
N GLY A 179 -0.93 9.68 2.95
CA GLY A 179 -1.17 9.25 4.31
C GLY A 179 -2.61 8.79 4.55
N VAL A 180 -2.74 7.86 5.48
CA VAL A 180 -4.03 7.29 5.90
C VAL A 180 -4.11 7.40 7.42
N SER A 181 -5.18 8.02 7.90
CA SER A 181 -5.39 8.19 9.34
C SER A 181 -5.69 6.85 10.02
N SER A 182 -5.31 6.71 11.29
CA SER A 182 -5.53 5.48 12.07
C SER A 182 -7.00 5.09 12.23
N GLY A 183 -7.94 6.01 11.99
CA GLY A 183 -9.38 5.76 12.02
C GLY A 183 -10.02 5.49 10.65
N ALA A 184 -9.23 5.45 9.57
CA ALA A 184 -9.76 5.29 8.22
C ALA A 184 -10.28 3.87 7.92
N PHE A 185 -9.85 2.86 8.69
CA PHE A 185 -10.27 1.48 8.57
C PHE A 185 -10.07 0.73 9.90
N ARG A 186 -10.66 -0.46 10.01
CA ARG A 186 -10.50 -1.39 11.12
C ARG A 186 -9.67 -2.60 10.66
N GLU A 187 -8.60 -2.87 11.38
CA GLU A 187 -7.73 -4.06 11.21
C GLU A 187 -8.40 -5.36 11.64
#